data_AF-M9SH40-F1
#
_entry.id   AF-M9SH40-F1
#
_cell.length_a   1.000
_cell.length_b   1.000
_cell.length_c   1.000
_cell.angle_alpha   90.00
_cell.angle_beta   90.00
_cell.angle_gamma   90.00
#
_symmetry.space_group_name_H-M   'P 1'
#
loop_
_entity.id
_entity.type
_entity.pdbx_description
1 polymer ?
#
loop_
_entity_poly.entity_id
_entity_poly.type
_entity_poly.pdbx_seq_one_letter_code
_entity_poly.pdbx_strand_id
1 'polypeptide(L)'
;MTHKIWDRKRLFRMNRKGGIEGLPLELMIIVIVATLGTAILVGWMGDVEEPKSIGNVSAEPGYLDITNATSAATFNLTISVTDNDGAPIKDAVVIISGCGLTHVVKETDSKGEAKFTNLSLSLNGAEKGYINVHVSANGYGDNDSLRVTVVG
;
A
#
# COMPACT_ATOMS: atom_id res chain seq x y z
N MET A 1 29.19 -78.04 42.68
CA MET A 1 27.71 -77.91 42.60
C MET A 1 27.25 -77.28 43.90
N THR A 2 26.55 -76.15 44.00
CA THR A 2 25.77 -75.37 43.03
C THR A 2 25.54 -73.98 43.62
N HIS A 3 25.71 -72.96 42.79
CA HIS A 3 25.38 -71.55 43.01
C HIS A 3 23.88 -71.36 43.32
N LYS A 4 23.54 -70.41 44.21
CA LYS A 4 22.17 -69.84 44.25
C LYS A 4 22.22 -68.34 44.56
N ILE A 5 22.30 -67.55 43.49
CA ILE A 5 22.23 -66.09 43.50
C ILE A 5 20.74 -65.70 43.63
N TRP A 6 20.42 -64.88 44.64
CA TRP A 6 19.09 -64.30 44.81
C TRP A 6 18.98 -63.03 43.97
N ASP A 7 18.23 -63.11 42.87
CA ASP A 7 17.91 -61.97 42.01
C ASP A 7 16.76 -61.15 42.66
N ARG A 8 17.10 -60.00 43.26
CA ARG A 8 16.10 -59.05 43.81
C ARG A 8 15.69 -58.05 42.72
N LYS A 9 14.75 -58.44 41.87
CA LYS A 9 14.07 -57.50 40.96
C LYS A 9 13.14 -56.58 41.78
N ARG A 10 13.61 -55.36 42.09
CA ARG A 10 12.75 -54.27 42.57
C ARG A 10 11.83 -53.84 41.43
N LEU A 11 10.58 -54.30 41.45
CA LEU A 11 9.52 -53.75 40.60
C LEU A 11 9.17 -52.35 41.11
N PHE A 12 9.50 -51.31 40.32
CA PHE A 12 8.98 -49.98 40.53
C PHE A 12 7.46 -50.01 40.35
N ARG A 13 6.71 -49.99 41.46
CA ARG A 13 5.26 -49.80 41.43
C ARG A 13 4.98 -48.32 41.10
N MET A 14 4.63 -48.03 39.85
CA MET A 14 4.03 -46.74 39.48
C MET A 14 2.65 -46.64 40.14
N ASN A 15 2.54 -45.91 41.24
CA ASN A 15 1.26 -45.55 41.83
C ASN A 15 0.50 -44.64 40.84
N ARG A 16 -0.59 -45.14 40.24
CA ARG A 16 -1.52 -44.39 39.37
C ARG A 16 -2.51 -43.52 40.15
N LYS A 17 -2.11 -42.96 41.30
CA LYS A 17 -2.99 -42.17 42.19
C LYS A 17 -2.65 -40.67 42.23
N GLY A 18 -1.92 -40.16 41.23
CA GLY A 18 -1.60 -38.73 41.06
C GLY A 18 -2.26 -38.06 39.84
N GLY A 19 -3.30 -38.68 39.25
CA GLY A 19 -3.86 -38.29 37.94
C GLY A 19 -4.68 -36.99 37.90
N ILE A 20 -4.92 -36.33 39.04
CA ILE A 20 -5.75 -35.11 39.10
C ILE A 20 -4.93 -33.89 39.58
N GLU A 21 -3.79 -34.10 40.25
CA GLU A 21 -2.93 -33.00 40.72
C GLU A 21 -1.98 -32.47 39.64
N GLY A 22 -1.81 -33.22 38.55
CA GLY A 22 -1.11 -32.77 37.35
C GLY A 22 -1.96 -31.89 36.42
N LEU A 23 -3.30 -31.95 36.50
CA LEU A 23 -4.22 -31.17 35.65
C LEU A 23 -4.01 -29.65 35.78
N PRO A 24 -3.86 -29.06 36.99
CA PRO A 24 -3.57 -27.64 37.13
C PRO A 24 -2.18 -27.25 36.60
N LEU A 25 -1.18 -28.12 36.74
CA LEU A 25 0.18 -27.87 36.29
C LEU A 25 0.29 -27.98 34.75
N GLU A 26 -0.38 -28.96 34.17
CA GLU A 26 -0.49 -29.13 32.72
C GLU A 26 -1.19 -27.93 32.07
N LEU A 27 -2.30 -27.47 32.63
CA LEU A 27 -2.98 -26.26 32.17
C LEU A 27 -2.08 -25.03 32.26
N MET A 28 -1.29 -24.89 33.34
CA MET A 28 -0.34 -23.77 33.47
C MET A 28 0.72 -23.81 32.37
N ILE A 29 1.29 -24.98 32.08
CA ILE A 29 2.28 -25.13 31.00
C ILE A 29 1.64 -24.81 29.64
N ILE A 30 0.42 -25.29 29.37
CA ILE A 30 -0.28 -25.02 28.11
C ILE A 30 -0.53 -23.52 27.95
N VAL A 31 -0.98 -22.82 29.00
CA VAL A 31 -1.23 -21.37 28.95
C VAL A 31 0.07 -20.59 28.72
N ILE A 32 1.16 -20.98 29.39
CA ILE A 32 2.47 -20.32 29.20
C ILE A 32 2.97 -20.54 27.77
N VAL A 33 2.95 -21.76 27.26
CA VAL A 33 3.41 -22.06 25.89
C VAL A 33 2.51 -21.39 24.84
N ALA A 34 1.19 -21.36 25.06
CA ALA A 34 0.25 -20.70 24.15
C ALA A 34 0.46 -19.18 24.11
N THR A 35 0.68 -18.54 25.27
CA THR A 35 0.92 -17.08 25.33
C THR A 35 2.28 -16.71 24.75
N LEU A 36 3.33 -17.49 25.02
CA LEU A 36 4.65 -17.30 24.40
C LEU A 36 4.59 -17.46 22.88
N GLY A 37 3.89 -18.50 22.39
CA GLY A 37 3.70 -18.71 20.95
C GLY A 37 2.92 -17.57 20.30
N THR A 38 1.85 -17.09 20.93
CA THR A 38 1.05 -15.96 20.43
C THR A 38 1.86 -14.66 20.40
N ALA A 39 2.67 -14.39 21.42
CA ALA A 39 3.50 -13.20 21.49
C ALA A 39 4.53 -13.12 20.35
N ILE A 40 5.08 -14.27 19.93
CA ILE A 40 6.01 -14.34 18.79
C ILE A 40 5.27 -14.02 17.48
N LEU A 41 4.10 -14.62 17.27
CA LEU A 41 3.30 -14.38 16.06
C LEU A 41 2.85 -12.92 15.95
N VAL A 42 2.36 -12.32 17.05
CA VAL A 42 1.95 -10.91 17.08
C VAL A 42 3.15 -9.99 16.94
N GLY A 43 4.29 -10.32 17.57
CA GLY A 43 5.52 -9.56 17.45
C GLY A 43 6.03 -9.46 16.00
N TRP A 44 5.79 -10.49 15.19
CA TRP A 44 6.11 -10.46 13.75
C TRP A 44 5.04 -9.76 12.90
N MET A 45 3.78 -9.72 13.32
CA MET A 45 2.74 -8.94 12.63
C MET A 45 2.90 -7.42 12.80
N GLY A 46 3.67 -6.96 13.79
CA GLY A 46 3.94 -5.54 14.03
C GLY A 46 4.89 -4.87 13.03
N ASP A 47 5.53 -5.64 12.14
CA ASP A 47 6.46 -5.13 11.12
C ASP A 47 5.82 -5.04 9.72
N VAL A 48 4.51 -5.27 9.62
CA VAL A 48 3.77 -5.06 8.37
C VAL A 48 3.55 -3.56 8.21
N GLU A 49 4.35 -2.92 7.36
CA GLU A 49 4.05 -1.57 6.89
C GLU A 49 2.62 -1.57 6.31
N GLU A 50 1.77 -0.66 6.79
CA GLU A 50 0.43 -0.47 6.22
C GLU A 50 0.56 -0.25 4.70
N PRO A 51 -0.30 -0.87 3.88
CA PRO A 51 -0.24 -0.69 2.44
C PRO A 51 -0.52 0.77 2.11
N LYS A 52 0.56 1.49 1.79
CA LYS A 52 0.49 2.86 1.28
C LYS A 52 -0.15 2.80 -0.10
N SER A 53 -1.13 3.66 -0.35
CA SER A 53 -1.74 3.80 -1.66
C SER A 53 -2.03 5.25 -1.99
N ILE A 54 -2.05 5.56 -3.28
CA ILE A 54 -2.52 6.86 -3.77
C ILE A 54 -4.01 6.98 -3.45
N GLY A 55 -4.37 7.99 -2.66
CA GLY A 55 -5.76 8.21 -2.24
C GLY A 55 -6.51 9.12 -3.21
N ASN A 56 -5.92 10.27 -3.55
CA ASN A 56 -6.55 11.23 -4.45
C ASN A 56 -5.56 11.80 -5.45
N VAL A 57 -6.04 11.96 -6.68
CA VAL A 57 -5.34 12.66 -7.76
C VAL A 57 -6.30 13.70 -8.31
N SER A 58 -5.96 14.98 -8.19
CA SER A 58 -6.78 16.09 -8.67
C SER A 58 -6.01 17.00 -9.63
N ALA A 59 -6.76 17.71 -10.46
CA ALA A 59 -6.23 18.68 -11.41
C ALA A 59 -6.81 20.07 -11.13
N GLU A 60 -5.95 21.09 -11.20
CA GLU A 60 -6.33 22.49 -11.19
C GLU A 60 -5.68 23.22 -12.39
N PRO A 61 -6.47 23.77 -13.32
CA PRO A 61 -7.94 23.71 -13.38
C PRO A 61 -8.46 22.31 -13.77
N GLY A 62 -9.64 21.94 -13.26
CA GLY A 62 -10.28 20.63 -13.52
C GLY A 62 -10.89 20.48 -14.92
N TYR A 63 -11.01 21.57 -15.69
CA TYR A 63 -11.38 21.56 -17.09
C TYR A 63 -10.63 22.68 -17.84
N LEU A 64 -10.47 22.51 -19.15
CA LEU A 64 -9.82 23.49 -20.03
C LEU A 64 -10.73 23.85 -21.20
N ASP A 65 -10.83 25.13 -21.50
CA ASP A 65 -11.61 25.67 -22.63
C ASP A 65 -10.66 26.30 -23.65
N ILE A 66 -10.69 25.80 -24.88
CA ILE A 66 -9.86 26.21 -26.01
C ILE A 66 -10.69 26.84 -27.15
N THR A 67 -11.97 27.12 -26.94
CA THR A 67 -12.94 27.56 -27.98
C THR A 67 -12.52 28.83 -28.73
N ASN A 68 -11.73 29.70 -28.09
CA ASN A 68 -11.20 30.93 -28.71
C ASN A 68 -9.71 30.86 -29.07
N ALA A 69 -9.08 29.69 -28.96
CA ALA A 69 -7.68 29.50 -29.26
C ALA A 69 -7.45 29.34 -30.77
N THR A 70 -7.16 30.44 -31.45
CA THR A 70 -6.89 30.47 -32.90
C THR A 70 -5.56 29.78 -33.28
N SER A 71 -4.73 29.43 -32.29
CA SER A 71 -3.52 28.59 -32.38
C SER A 71 -3.20 28.08 -30.97
N ALA A 72 -2.51 26.93 -30.85
CA ALA A 72 -2.01 26.29 -29.62
C ALA A 72 -2.14 27.17 -28.36
N ALA A 73 -3.28 27.12 -27.68
CA ALA A 73 -3.45 27.89 -26.47
C ALA A 73 -2.56 27.30 -25.38
N THR A 74 -1.87 28.20 -24.69
CA THR A 74 -0.86 27.91 -23.68
C THR A 74 -1.56 27.79 -22.34
N PHE A 75 -1.62 26.58 -21.78
CA PHE A 75 -2.28 26.32 -20.51
C PHE A 75 -1.30 25.91 -19.42
N ASN A 76 -1.68 26.24 -18.19
CA ASN A 76 -1.04 25.73 -17.00
C ASN A 76 -1.98 24.72 -16.35
N LEU A 77 -1.44 23.57 -15.98
CA LEU A 77 -2.15 22.47 -15.33
C LEU A 77 -1.35 22.04 -14.12
N THR A 78 -1.96 22.05 -12.95
CA THR A 78 -1.36 21.55 -11.72
C THR A 78 -2.05 20.24 -11.36
N ILE A 79 -1.27 19.18 -11.19
CA ILE A 79 -1.76 17.91 -10.67
C ILE A 79 -1.35 17.79 -9.21
N SER A 80 -2.29 17.51 -8.32
CA SER A 80 -2.04 17.29 -6.90
C SER A 80 -2.26 15.81 -6.57
N VAL A 81 -1.32 15.22 -5.85
CA VAL A 81 -1.31 13.80 -5.49
C VAL A 81 -1.22 13.65 -3.98
N THR A 82 -2.19 12.97 -3.38
CA THR A 82 -2.22 12.68 -1.95
C THR A 82 -2.43 11.20 -1.67
N ASP A 83 -2.03 10.75 -0.49
CA ASP A 83 -2.37 9.43 0.04
C ASP A 83 -3.83 9.37 0.53
N ASN A 84 -4.23 8.22 1.09
CA ASN A 84 -5.57 8.00 1.64
C ASN A 84 -5.88 8.89 2.85
N ASP A 85 -4.84 9.37 3.55
CA ASP A 85 -4.96 10.22 4.73
C ASP A 85 -4.97 11.72 4.35
N GLY A 86 -4.81 12.02 3.05
CA GLY A 86 -4.76 13.37 2.51
C GLY A 86 -3.38 14.04 2.64
N ALA A 87 -2.35 13.30 3.04
CA ALA A 87 -0.98 13.82 3.06
C ALA A 87 -0.41 13.87 1.64
N PRO A 88 0.38 14.91 1.30
CA PRO A 88 0.94 15.05 -0.03
C PRO A 88 2.02 13.99 -0.31
N ILE A 89 1.98 13.40 -1.51
CA ILE A 89 2.99 12.44 -1.95
C ILE A 89 4.06 13.19 -2.76
N LYS A 90 5.27 13.26 -2.23
CA LYS A 90 6.44 13.85 -2.89
C LYS A 90 7.09 12.82 -3.85
N ASP A 91 7.72 13.31 -4.91
CA ASP A 91 8.46 12.51 -5.90
C ASP A 91 7.58 11.45 -6.63
N ALA A 92 6.27 11.69 -6.70
CA ALA A 92 5.38 10.91 -7.55
C ALA A 92 5.55 11.32 -9.00
N VAL A 93 5.73 10.35 -9.90
CA VAL A 93 5.86 10.56 -11.34
C VAL A 93 4.47 10.75 -11.94
N VAL A 94 4.23 11.93 -12.53
CA VAL A 94 2.99 12.28 -13.21
C VAL A 94 3.25 12.35 -14.71
N ILE A 95 2.49 11.57 -15.48
CA ILE A 95 2.54 11.51 -16.94
C ILE A 95 1.19 11.97 -17.48
N ILE A 96 1.20 13.02 -18.30
CA ILE A 96 -0.01 13.50 -18.98
C ILE A 96 0.05 13.24 -20.49
N SER A 97 -1.09 12.86 -21.07
CA SER A 97 -1.20 12.56 -22.49
C SER A 97 -2.60 12.86 -23.02
N GLY A 98 -2.73 13.06 -24.34
CA GLY A 98 -4.02 13.37 -24.98
C GLY A 98 -4.13 14.83 -25.40
N CYS A 99 -5.14 15.15 -26.21
CA CYS A 99 -5.36 16.49 -26.77
C CYS A 99 -4.09 17.13 -27.37
N GLY A 100 -3.32 16.35 -28.15
CA GLY A 100 -2.07 16.81 -28.78
C GLY A 100 -0.81 16.70 -27.92
N LEU A 101 -0.93 16.36 -26.63
CA LEU A 101 0.21 16.12 -25.75
C LEU A 101 0.75 14.69 -25.91
N THR A 102 2.07 14.57 -26.01
CA THR A 102 2.77 13.27 -26.07
C THR A 102 3.57 13.07 -24.78
N HIS A 103 3.01 12.29 -23.85
CA HIS A 103 3.66 11.81 -22.62
C HIS A 103 4.56 12.84 -21.93
N VAL A 104 3.97 13.95 -21.47
CA VAL A 104 4.72 14.96 -20.71
C VAL A 104 4.87 14.47 -19.28
N VAL A 105 6.11 14.38 -18.80
CA VAL A 105 6.45 13.80 -17.49
C VAL A 105 6.91 14.88 -16.53
N LYS A 106 6.44 14.82 -15.27
CA LYS A 106 6.93 15.65 -14.18
C LYS A 106 6.77 14.96 -12.83
N GLU A 107 7.62 15.30 -11.88
CA GLU A 107 7.53 14.80 -10.51
C GLU A 107 6.80 15.80 -9.60
N THR A 108 6.11 15.29 -8.58
CA THR A 108 5.49 16.11 -7.55
C THR A 108 6.52 16.71 -6.60
N ASP A 109 6.30 17.96 -6.20
CA ASP A 109 7.13 18.66 -5.22
C ASP A 109 6.81 18.25 -3.76
N SER A 110 7.40 18.95 -2.79
CA SER A 110 7.15 18.69 -1.35
C SER A 110 5.70 18.94 -0.91
N LYS A 111 4.87 19.56 -1.74
CA LYS A 111 3.44 19.76 -1.51
C LYS A 111 2.59 18.74 -2.28
N GLY A 112 3.20 17.77 -2.94
CA GLY A 112 2.49 16.79 -3.75
C GLY A 112 1.99 17.36 -5.08
N GLU A 113 2.56 18.47 -5.56
CA GLU A 113 2.10 19.16 -6.77
C GLU A 113 3.07 18.98 -7.95
N ALA A 114 2.55 18.59 -9.11
CA ALA A 114 3.25 18.58 -10.39
C ALA A 114 2.67 19.69 -11.29
N LYS A 115 3.46 20.75 -11.51
CA LYS A 115 3.03 21.94 -12.28
C LYS A 115 3.48 21.88 -13.72
N PHE A 116 2.56 21.66 -14.64
CA PHE A 116 2.80 21.74 -16.07
C PHE A 116 2.50 23.16 -16.55
N THR A 117 3.48 23.78 -17.18
CA THR A 117 3.35 25.15 -17.69
C THR A 117 3.56 25.15 -19.19
N ASN A 118 2.87 26.06 -19.86
CA ASN A 118 2.96 26.25 -21.31
C ASN A 118 2.61 25.01 -22.13
N LEU A 119 1.57 24.28 -21.72
CA LEU A 119 1.04 23.16 -22.48
C LEU A 119 0.34 23.64 -23.75
N SER A 120 0.70 23.04 -24.88
CA SER A 120 0.05 23.27 -26.17
C SER A 120 -0.98 22.18 -26.42
N LEU A 121 -2.26 22.54 -26.39
CA LEU A 121 -3.38 21.61 -26.64
C LEU A 121 -3.91 21.73 -28.08
N SER A 122 -4.31 20.59 -28.64
CA SER A 122 -5.00 20.48 -29.92
C SER A 122 -6.06 19.38 -29.88
N LEU A 123 -7.29 19.72 -30.25
CA LEU A 123 -8.39 18.76 -30.41
C LEU A 123 -8.48 18.19 -31.84
N ASN A 124 -7.59 18.58 -32.76
CA ASN A 124 -7.56 18.10 -34.15
C ASN A 124 -8.92 18.12 -34.86
N GLY A 125 -9.74 19.15 -34.61
CA GLY A 125 -11.08 19.32 -35.19
C GLY A 125 -12.23 18.68 -34.38
N ALA A 126 -11.97 18.11 -33.21
CA ALA A 126 -13.01 17.69 -32.27
C ALA A 126 -13.47 18.86 -31.37
N GLU A 127 -14.73 18.85 -30.95
CA GLU A 127 -15.29 19.83 -29.98
C GLU A 127 -14.91 19.50 -28.52
N LYS A 128 -14.56 18.24 -28.24
CA LYS A 128 -14.25 17.76 -26.89
C LYS A 128 -13.14 16.71 -26.92
N GLY A 129 -12.33 16.69 -25.87
CA GLY A 129 -11.26 15.72 -25.66
C GLY A 129 -10.90 15.58 -24.18
N TYR A 130 -9.96 14.67 -23.90
CA TYR A 130 -9.50 14.41 -22.54
C TYR A 130 -7.98 14.36 -22.49
N ILE A 131 -7.43 14.95 -21.43
CA ILE A 131 -6.05 14.70 -21.00
C ILE A 131 -6.12 13.58 -19.97
N ASN A 132 -5.49 12.46 -20.27
CA ASN A 132 -5.31 11.36 -19.33
C ASN A 132 -4.11 11.65 -18.43
N VAL A 133 -4.30 11.46 -17.12
CA VAL A 133 -3.26 11.64 -16.12
C VAL A 133 -2.95 10.27 -15.53
N HIS A 134 -1.72 9.82 -15.70
CA HIS A 134 -1.16 8.64 -15.05
C HIS A 134 -0.21 9.09 -13.95
N VAL A 135 -0.35 8.53 -12.75
CA VAL A 135 0.51 8.82 -11.61
C VAL A 135 1.10 7.53 -11.09
N SER A 136 2.41 7.50 -10.89
CA SER A 136 3.14 6.39 -10.28
C SER A 136 3.96 6.90 -9.10
N ALA A 137 3.84 6.27 -7.95
CA ALA A 137 4.59 6.64 -6.77
C ALA A 137 5.21 5.41 -6.11
N ASN A 138 6.52 5.48 -5.83
CA ASN A 138 7.24 4.36 -5.24
C ASN A 138 6.67 4.03 -3.85
N GLY A 139 6.25 2.77 -3.66
CA GLY A 139 5.61 2.31 -2.43
C GLY A 139 4.13 2.64 -2.31
N TYR A 140 3.53 3.38 -3.26
CA TYR A 140 2.09 3.72 -3.27
C TYR A 140 1.34 3.13 -4.47
N GLY A 141 2.05 2.63 -5.48
CA GLY A 141 1.47 2.04 -6.70
C GLY A 141 1.15 3.09 -7.77
N ASP A 142 0.20 2.74 -8.66
CA ASP A 142 -0.17 3.53 -9.83
C ASP A 142 -1.64 3.97 -9.79
N ASN A 143 -1.95 5.12 -10.39
CA ASN A 143 -3.31 5.65 -10.53
C ASN A 143 -3.54 6.28 -11.91
N ASP A 144 -4.60 5.83 -12.60
CA ASP A 144 -5.01 6.25 -13.95
C ASP A 144 -6.42 6.84 -14.02
N SER A 145 -7.00 7.15 -12.86
CA SER A 145 -8.42 7.50 -12.77
C SER A 145 -8.72 8.93 -13.24
N LEU A 146 -7.74 9.83 -13.17
CA LEU A 146 -7.96 11.23 -13.46
C LEU A 146 -7.95 11.52 -14.96
N ARG A 147 -9.01 12.17 -15.42
CA ARG A 147 -9.15 12.72 -16.77
C ARG A 147 -9.57 14.17 -16.70
N VAL A 148 -8.80 15.05 -17.33
CA VAL A 148 -9.14 16.47 -17.44
C VAL A 148 -9.87 16.70 -18.74
N THR A 149 -11.05 17.29 -18.67
CA THR A 149 -11.87 17.55 -19.88
C THR A 149 -11.35 18.79 -20.59
N VAL A 150 -11.21 18.70 -21.90
CA VAL A 150 -10.86 19.81 -22.79
C VAL A 150 -12.02 20.05 -23.74
N VAL A 151 -12.52 21.27 -23.82
CA VAL A 151 -13.60 21.70 -24.72
C VAL A 151 -13.03 22.74 -25.67
N GLY A 152 -13.42 22.71 -26.94
CA GLY A 152 -13.00 23.69 -27.94
C GLY A 152 -14.07 24.00 -28.96
#